data_AF-A0A9E0USG6-F1
#
_entry.id   AF-A0A9E0USG6-F1
#
_cell.length_a   1.000
_cell.length_b   1.000
_cell.length_c   1.000
_cell.angle_alpha   90.00
_cell.angle_beta   90.00
_cell.angle_gamma   90.00
#
_symmetry.space_group_name_H-M   'P 1'
#
loop_
_entity.id
_entity.type
_entity.pdbx_description
1 polymer ?
#
loop_
_entity_poly.entity_id
_entity_poly.type
_entity_poly.pdbx_seq_one_letter_code
_entity_poly.pdbx_strand_id
1 'polypeptide(L)'
;MNKKPSGIAQAIMIFIVALVVGLTINATSEKRVPLFTNYTEKLKADNTDSLTNSIKATGDFKNNPYDTTQKKTPLSYSNNPNLTKEGFIKPQKIKLELAKLLYDKNALMIDARKPEDYAQGHIKGAINISYEDYHFKDKDKLPERLKGLNKDGIIICYCNGGDCDMSIDLAYDIAKLGFNAMNIYLGGYKEWEAAGYPVEK
;
A
#
# COMPACT_ATOMS: atom_id res chain seq x y z
N MET A 1 -18.87 -44.71 -39.33
CA MET A 1 -17.48 -44.69 -38.81
C MET A 1 -17.35 -43.51 -37.84
N ASN A 2 -17.27 -43.76 -36.54
CA ASN A 2 -17.04 -42.70 -35.55
C ASN A 2 -15.59 -42.25 -35.62
N LYS A 3 -15.34 -41.01 -36.08
CA LYS A 3 -14.00 -40.41 -36.06
C LYS A 3 -13.57 -40.22 -34.61
N LYS A 4 -12.42 -40.78 -34.24
CA LYS A 4 -11.82 -40.60 -32.91
C LYS A 4 -11.56 -39.09 -32.71
N PRO A 5 -11.95 -38.50 -31.56
CA PRO A 5 -11.76 -37.07 -31.32
C PRO A 5 -10.26 -36.73 -31.31
N SER A 6 -9.91 -35.59 -31.90
CA SER A 6 -8.53 -35.09 -31.95
C SER A 6 -7.98 -34.86 -30.54
N GLY A 7 -6.65 -34.87 -30.38
CA GLY A 7 -6.01 -34.63 -29.09
C GLY A 7 -6.43 -33.30 -28.44
N ILE A 8 -6.68 -32.27 -29.25
CA ILE A 8 -7.19 -30.96 -28.80
C ILE A 8 -8.62 -31.09 -28.23
N ALA A 9 -9.50 -31.83 -28.91
CA ALA A 9 -10.87 -32.05 -28.44
C ALA A 9 -10.91 -32.83 -27.11
N GLN A 10 -9.99 -33.77 -26.92
CA GLN A 10 -9.85 -34.50 -25.66
C GLN A 10 -9.35 -33.59 -24.53
N ALA A 11 -8.38 -32.72 -24.79
CA ALA A 11 -7.88 -31.77 -23.80
C ALA A 11 -8.95 -30.76 -23.35
N ILE A 12 -9.75 -30.23 -24.30
CA ILE A 12 -10.86 -29.32 -23.99
C ILE A 12 -11.91 -30.03 -23.12
N MET A 13 -12.27 -31.28 -23.45
CA MET A 13 -13.20 -32.08 -22.66
C MET A 13 -12.70 -32.30 -21.23
N ILE A 14 -11.40 -32.63 -21.05
CA ILE A 14 -10.81 -32.81 -19.72
C ILE A 14 -10.90 -31.51 -18.91
N PHE A 15 -10.59 -30.36 -19.53
CA PHE A 15 -10.66 -29.06 -18.85
C PHE A 15 -12.09 -28.72 -18.41
N ILE A 16 -13.09 -28.93 -19.28
CA ILE A 16 -14.50 -28.69 -18.96
C ILE A 16 -14.95 -29.59 -17.81
N VAL A 17 -14.60 -30.88 -17.84
CA VAL A 17 -14.95 -31.82 -16.77
C VAL A 17 -14.31 -31.42 -15.45
N ALA A 18 -13.03 -31.03 -15.44
CA ALA A 18 -12.34 -30.58 -14.24
C ALA A 18 -12.99 -29.32 -13.64
N LEU A 19 -13.39 -28.38 -14.49
CA LEU A 19 -14.05 -27.14 -14.09
C LEU A 19 -15.43 -27.42 -13.47
N VAL A 20 -16.24 -28.28 -14.10
CA VAL A 20 -17.56 -28.68 -13.58
C VAL A 20 -17.44 -29.43 -12.25
N VAL A 21 -16.50 -30.37 -12.14
CA VAL A 21 -16.26 -31.11 -10.89
C VAL A 21 -15.82 -30.15 -9.78
N GLY A 22 -14.89 -29.24 -10.07
CA GLY A 22 -14.41 -28.25 -9.10
C GLY A 22 -15.53 -27.32 -8.60
N LEU A 23 -16.36 -26.81 -9.52
CA LEU A 23 -17.52 -25.99 -9.16
C LEU A 23 -18.55 -26.77 -8.34
N THR A 24 -18.78 -28.05 -8.67
CA THR A 24 -19.74 -28.90 -7.96
C THR A 24 -19.26 -29.18 -6.53
N ILE A 25 -17.99 -29.57 -6.35
CA ILE A 25 -17.39 -29.77 -5.02
C ILE A 25 -17.45 -28.48 -4.20
N ASN A 26 -17.13 -27.34 -4.82
CA ASN A 26 -17.22 -26.04 -4.17
C ASN A 26 -18.67 -25.66 -3.80
N ALA A 27 -19.66 -26.05 -4.61
CA ALA A 27 -21.07 -25.82 -4.36
C ALA A 27 -21.69 -26.78 -3.35
N THR A 28 -21.06 -27.92 -3.03
CA THR A 28 -21.56 -28.87 -2.02
C THR A 28 -20.76 -28.86 -0.72
N SER A 29 -19.60 -28.22 -0.69
CA SER A 29 -18.77 -28.08 0.51
C SER A 29 -19.44 -27.23 1.59
N GLU A 30 -19.23 -27.58 2.86
CA GLU A 30 -19.58 -26.73 4.01
C GLU A 30 -18.70 -25.47 4.09
N LYS A 31 -17.47 -25.56 3.56
CA LYS A 31 -16.51 -24.44 3.45
C LYS A 31 -16.36 -24.02 1.99
N ARG A 32 -17.38 -23.35 1.45
CA ARG A 32 -17.37 -22.87 0.06
C ARG A 32 -16.42 -21.70 -0.09
N VAL A 33 -15.64 -21.70 -1.17
CA VAL A 33 -14.86 -20.53 -1.59
C VAL A 33 -15.74 -19.67 -2.49
N PRO A 34 -15.94 -18.37 -2.20
CA PRO A 34 -16.72 -17.50 -3.06
C PRO A 34 -16.02 -17.35 -4.42
N LEU A 35 -16.72 -17.71 -5.50
CA LEU A 35 -16.20 -17.62 -6.87
C LEU A 35 -16.09 -16.17 -7.35
N PHE A 36 -16.89 -15.30 -6.75
CA PHE A 36 -16.84 -13.87 -6.92
C PHE A 36 -16.84 -13.25 -5.52
N THR A 37 -15.73 -12.62 -5.14
CA THR A 37 -15.69 -11.77 -3.95
C THR A 37 -16.01 -10.36 -4.41
N ASN A 38 -17.06 -9.74 -3.87
CA ASN A 38 -17.29 -8.31 -4.02
C ASN A 38 -16.24 -7.56 -3.19
N TYR A 39 -15.03 -7.47 -3.73
CA TYR A 39 -13.91 -6.77 -3.13
C TYR A 39 -14.27 -5.31 -2.79
N THR A 40 -15.18 -4.73 -3.57
CA THR A 40 -15.72 -3.39 -3.40
C THR A 40 -16.51 -3.18 -2.11
N GLU A 41 -17.18 -4.19 -1.56
CA GLU A 41 -17.92 -4.05 -0.28
C GLU A 41 -17.03 -4.29 0.94
N LYS A 42 -16.08 -5.22 0.83
CA LYS A 42 -15.12 -5.49 1.92
C LYS A 42 -14.19 -4.29 2.19
N LEU A 43 -13.93 -3.45 1.18
CA LEU A 43 -13.16 -2.21 1.28
C LEU A 43 -13.97 -0.98 1.74
N LYS A 44 -15.30 -1.07 1.79
CA LYS A 44 -16.18 -0.02 2.36
C LYS A 44 -16.32 -0.13 3.88
N ALA A 45 -16.06 -1.32 4.44
CA ALA A 45 -16.18 -1.56 5.88
C ALA A 45 -14.96 -1.10 6.71
N ASP A 46 -13.84 -0.74 6.06
CA ASP A 46 -12.63 -0.26 6.76
C ASP A 46 -12.80 1.21 7.17
N ASN A 47 -13.36 1.43 8.38
CA ASN A 47 -13.17 2.46 9.42
C ASN A 47 -12.51 3.85 9.11
N THR A 48 -12.47 4.28 7.85
CA THR A 48 -11.72 5.46 7.39
C THR A 48 -12.35 6.74 7.91
N ASP A 49 -13.68 6.78 8.05
CA ASP A 49 -14.41 7.96 8.52
C ASP A 49 -14.18 8.24 10.02
N SER A 50 -14.11 7.19 10.85
CA SER A 50 -13.86 7.29 12.29
C SER A 50 -12.42 7.76 12.59
N LEU A 51 -11.44 7.24 11.83
CA LEU A 51 -10.04 7.64 11.93
C LEU A 51 -9.82 9.08 11.42
N THR A 52 -10.53 9.48 10.37
CA THR A 52 -10.46 10.84 9.82
C THR A 52 -10.98 11.86 10.85
N ASN A 53 -12.06 11.53 11.56
CA ASN A 53 -12.63 12.40 12.58
C ASN A 53 -11.77 12.49 13.85
N SER A 54 -11.11 11.40 14.27
CA SER A 54 -10.19 11.44 15.42
C SER A 54 -8.90 12.21 15.15
N ILE A 55 -8.36 12.16 13.92
CA ILE A 55 -7.17 12.93 13.50
C ILE A 55 -7.49 14.42 13.34
N LYS A 56 -8.72 14.78 12.95
CA LYS A 56 -9.18 16.17 12.92
C LYS A 56 -9.29 16.78 14.32
N ALA A 57 -9.59 15.97 15.34
CA ALA A 57 -9.80 16.41 16.71
C ALA A 57 -8.50 16.59 17.53
N THR A 58 -7.36 16.09 17.06
CA THR A 58 -6.06 16.26 17.74
C THR A 58 -5.32 17.49 17.23
N GLY A 59 -5.07 18.44 18.14
CA GLY A 59 -4.19 19.60 17.92
C GLY A 59 -2.74 19.17 17.73
N ASP A 60 -2.03 19.92 16.88
CA ASP A 60 -0.63 19.81 16.44
C ASP A 60 0.01 18.41 16.44
N PHE A 61 0.31 17.96 15.22
CA PHE A 61 0.81 16.63 14.94
C PHE A 61 2.19 16.41 15.58
N LYS A 62 2.25 15.61 16.65
CA LYS A 62 3.50 15.27 17.36
C LYS A 62 4.46 14.39 16.55
N ASN A 63 4.13 13.92 15.36
CA ASN A 63 4.95 12.92 14.66
C ASN A 63 5.42 13.43 13.29
N ASN A 64 6.09 14.58 13.27
CA ASN A 64 6.78 15.09 12.07
C ASN A 64 8.02 14.22 11.78
N PRO A 65 8.15 13.60 10.60
CA PRO A 65 9.32 12.80 10.21
C PRO A 65 10.65 13.55 10.26
N TYR A 66 10.63 14.88 10.14
CA TYR A 66 11.81 15.74 10.19
C TYR A 66 12.13 16.27 11.60
N ASP A 67 11.22 16.09 12.56
CA ASP A 67 11.45 16.50 13.94
C ASP A 67 12.22 15.41 14.70
N THR A 68 13.53 15.62 14.81
CA THR A 68 14.46 14.74 15.51
C THR A 68 14.66 15.12 16.98
N THR A 69 14.00 16.21 17.43
CA THR A 69 14.20 16.82 18.76
C THR A 69 13.20 16.32 19.79
N GLN A 70 12.10 15.71 19.37
CA GLN A 70 11.14 15.13 20.30
C GLN A 70 11.82 14.04 21.12
N LYS A 71 11.77 14.20 22.46
CA LYS A 71 12.12 13.13 23.38
C LYS A 71 11.40 11.87 22.92
N LYS A 72 12.18 10.86 22.53
CA LYS A 72 11.74 9.49 22.27
C LYS A 72 10.85 9.06 23.42
N THR A 73 9.55 9.28 23.31
CA THR A 73 8.59 8.62 24.15
C THR A 73 8.41 7.30 23.43
N PRO A 74 8.91 6.18 23.97
CA PRO A 74 8.68 4.90 23.31
C PRO A 74 7.16 4.74 23.26
N LEU A 75 6.56 4.91 22.09
CA LEU A 75 5.24 4.36 21.84
C LEU A 75 5.40 2.88 22.21
N SER A 76 4.67 2.43 23.23
CA SER A 76 4.76 1.04 23.68
C SER A 76 4.21 0.15 22.57
N TYR A 77 5.09 -0.29 21.68
CA TYR A 77 4.74 -1.00 20.45
C TYR A 77 4.34 -2.46 20.69
N SER A 78 4.60 -3.00 21.89
CA SER A 78 4.33 -4.42 22.21
C SER A 78 2.85 -4.78 22.12
N ASN A 79 1.95 -3.80 22.24
CA ASN A 79 0.51 -4.00 22.22
C ASN A 79 -0.14 -3.48 20.93
N ASN A 80 0.64 -3.10 19.91
CA ASN A 80 0.07 -2.63 18.65
C ASN A 80 -0.57 -3.81 17.90
N PRO A 81 -1.88 -3.77 17.58
CA PRO A 81 -2.55 -4.87 16.87
C PRO A 81 -2.01 -5.10 15.45
N ASN A 82 -1.25 -4.14 14.90
CA ASN A 82 -0.60 -4.22 13.60
C ASN A 82 0.87 -4.66 13.67
N LEU A 83 1.40 -5.02 14.85
CA LEU A 83 2.75 -5.57 14.99
C LEU A 83 2.81 -6.95 14.33
N THR A 84 3.74 -7.14 13.40
CA THR A 84 3.97 -8.41 12.73
C THR A 84 4.84 -9.35 13.56
N LYS A 85 4.87 -10.64 13.21
CA LYS A 85 5.73 -11.62 13.87
C LYS A 85 7.22 -11.32 13.67
N GLU A 86 7.53 -10.62 12.58
CA GLU A 86 8.88 -10.18 12.21
C GLU A 86 9.29 -8.88 12.93
N GLY A 87 8.42 -8.30 13.77
CA GLY A 87 8.78 -7.21 14.68
C GLY A 87 8.64 -5.79 14.10
N PHE A 88 7.91 -5.61 13.00
CA PHE A 88 7.61 -4.28 12.44
C PHE A 88 6.09 -4.02 12.42
N ILE A 89 5.69 -2.76 12.28
CA ILE A 89 4.26 -2.39 12.19
C ILE A 89 3.82 -2.46 10.74
N LYS A 90 2.75 -3.24 10.48
CA LYS A 90 2.18 -3.40 9.15
C LYS A 90 1.72 -2.05 8.58
N PRO A 91 2.17 -1.65 7.38
CA PRO A 91 1.70 -0.44 6.71
C PRO A 91 0.19 -0.44 6.50
N GLN A 92 -0.45 0.72 6.66
CA GLN A 92 -1.89 0.89 6.53
C GLN A 92 -2.27 1.45 5.16
N LYS A 93 -3.26 0.85 4.50
CA LYS A 93 -3.80 1.37 3.24
C LYS A 93 -4.75 2.53 3.53
N ILE A 94 -4.56 3.66 2.87
CA ILE A 94 -5.34 4.88 3.07
C ILE A 94 -5.92 5.41 1.75
N LYS A 95 -7.03 6.16 1.85
CA LYS A 95 -7.73 6.81 0.73
C LYS A 95 -7.36 8.29 0.63
N LEU A 96 -7.77 8.94 -0.46
CA LEU A 96 -7.50 10.36 -0.78
C LEU A 96 -7.70 11.30 0.42
N GLU A 97 -8.87 11.24 1.08
CA GLU A 97 -9.22 12.15 2.19
C GLU A 97 -8.22 12.09 3.35
N LEU A 98 -7.85 10.88 3.76
CA LEU A 98 -6.89 10.69 4.84
C LEU A 98 -5.48 11.03 4.38
N ALA A 99 -5.10 10.68 3.14
CA ALA A 99 -3.80 11.05 2.58
C ALA A 99 -3.63 12.58 2.56
N LYS A 100 -4.65 13.33 2.13
CA LYS A 100 -4.65 14.79 2.12
C LYS A 100 -4.59 15.38 3.53
N LEU A 101 -5.36 14.85 4.47
CA LEU A 101 -5.35 15.29 5.86
C LEU A 101 -3.96 15.11 6.51
N LEU A 102 -3.33 13.96 6.26
CA LEU A 102 -1.99 13.67 6.78
C LEU A 102 -0.93 14.52 6.09
N TYR A 103 -1.05 14.74 4.78
CA TYR A 103 -0.21 15.66 4.01
C TYR A 103 -0.25 17.09 4.59
N ASP A 104 -1.46 17.62 4.84
CA ASP A 104 -1.64 18.96 5.44
C ASP A 104 -1.07 19.05 6.87
N LYS A 105 -0.86 17.90 7.52
CA LYS A 105 -0.20 17.77 8.82
C LYS A 105 1.30 17.41 8.70
N ASN A 106 1.92 17.70 7.55
CA ASN A 106 3.35 17.50 7.26
C ASN A 106 3.82 16.03 7.30
N ALA A 107 2.97 15.10 6.84
CA ALA A 107 3.44 13.76 6.51
C ALA A 107 4.52 13.80 5.43
N LEU A 108 5.52 12.92 5.54
CA LEU A 108 6.50 12.72 4.48
C LEU A 108 5.88 11.91 3.35
N MET A 109 5.80 12.51 2.17
CA MET A 109 5.37 11.84 0.94
C MET A 109 6.57 11.16 0.27
N ILE A 110 6.45 9.87 -0.03
CA ILE A 110 7.46 9.11 -0.78
C ILE A 110 6.86 8.63 -2.09
N ASP A 111 7.45 9.07 -3.19
CA ASP A 111 7.10 8.62 -4.53
C ASP A 111 7.93 7.38 -4.90
N ALA A 112 7.25 6.25 -5.09
CA ALA A 112 7.85 4.96 -5.44
C ALA A 112 8.14 4.79 -6.95
N ARG A 113 7.72 5.76 -7.78
CA ARG A 113 7.86 5.68 -9.24
C ARG A 113 9.30 5.94 -9.70
N LYS A 114 9.53 5.74 -10.99
CA LYS A 114 10.81 6.03 -11.64
C LYS A 114 11.14 7.52 -11.55
N PRO A 115 12.44 7.89 -11.51
CA PRO A 115 12.85 9.29 -11.49
C PRO A 115 12.27 10.11 -12.65
N GLU A 116 12.09 9.50 -13.83
CA GLU A 116 11.53 10.15 -15.01
C GLU A 116 10.04 10.50 -14.84
N ASP A 117 9.26 9.64 -14.16
CA ASP A 117 7.85 9.91 -13.86
C ASP A 117 7.72 10.98 -12.77
N TYR A 118 8.58 10.91 -11.75
CA TYR A 118 8.65 11.91 -10.70
C TYR A 118 8.95 13.30 -11.27
N ALA A 119 9.94 13.42 -12.17
CA ALA A 119 10.31 14.67 -12.81
C ALA A 119 9.23 15.26 -13.75
N GLN A 120 8.36 14.41 -14.29
CA GLN A 120 7.21 14.89 -15.10
C GLN A 120 6.11 15.50 -14.23
N GLY A 121 6.03 15.05 -12.97
CA GLY A 121 5.22 15.66 -11.93
C GLY A 121 5.01 14.71 -10.76
N HIS A 122 4.99 15.26 -9.54
CA HIS A 122 4.88 14.52 -8.29
C HIS A 122 4.08 15.32 -7.26
N ILE A 123 3.67 14.68 -6.16
CA ILE A 123 3.05 15.37 -5.02
C ILE A 123 4.08 16.35 -4.44
N LYS A 124 3.68 17.61 -4.26
CA LYS A 124 4.54 18.69 -3.78
C LYS A 124 5.25 18.33 -2.47
N GLY A 125 6.58 18.48 -2.42
CA GLY A 125 7.40 18.15 -1.25
C GLY A 125 7.66 16.65 -1.04
N ALA A 126 7.23 15.79 -1.96
CA ALA A 126 7.60 14.38 -1.93
C ALA A 126 9.10 14.19 -2.17
N ILE A 127 9.65 13.09 -1.66
CA ILE A 127 10.97 12.60 -2.07
C ILE A 127 10.79 11.41 -3.01
N ASN A 128 11.63 11.29 -4.03
CA ASN A 128 11.64 10.12 -4.90
C ASN A 128 12.52 9.01 -4.32
N ILE A 129 11.91 7.85 -4.09
CA ILE A 129 12.60 6.59 -3.82
C ILE A 129 12.02 5.55 -4.77
N SER A 130 12.56 5.49 -5.99
CA SER A 130 12.11 4.51 -6.97
C SER A 130 12.28 3.09 -6.45
N TYR A 131 11.17 2.35 -6.41
CA TYR A 131 11.18 0.94 -6.00
C TYR A 131 12.12 0.11 -6.89
N GLU A 132 12.01 0.29 -8.21
CA GLU A 132 12.86 -0.45 -9.16
C GLU A 132 14.35 -0.14 -8.97
N ASP A 133 14.73 1.13 -8.82
CA ASP A 133 16.14 1.49 -8.65
C ASP A 133 16.73 0.92 -7.36
N TYR A 134 15.98 1.00 -6.26
CA TYR A 134 16.40 0.43 -4.99
C TYR A 134 16.53 -1.10 -5.07
N HIS A 135 15.55 -1.80 -5.63
CA HIS A 135 15.56 -3.26 -5.65
C HIS A 135 16.55 -3.86 -6.63
N PHE A 136 16.75 -3.24 -7.80
CA PHE A 136 17.50 -3.84 -8.90
C PHE A 136 18.86 -3.19 -9.16
N LYS A 137 19.11 -1.97 -8.67
CA LYS A 137 20.39 -1.28 -8.89
C LYS A 137 21.20 -1.15 -7.61
N ASP A 138 20.59 -0.69 -6.52
CA ASP A 138 21.36 -0.34 -5.32
C ASP A 138 20.49 -0.39 -4.05
N LYS A 139 20.66 -1.48 -3.29
CA LYS A 139 19.93 -1.74 -2.04
C LYS A 139 20.42 -0.93 -0.85
N ASP A 140 21.60 -0.30 -0.91
CA ASP A 140 22.12 0.45 0.23
C ASP A 140 21.57 1.89 0.26
N LYS A 141 21.01 2.36 -0.86
CA LYS A 141 20.42 3.71 -0.99
C LYS A 141 19.19 3.95 -0.12
N LEU A 142 18.37 2.93 0.15
CA LEU A 142 17.13 3.13 0.91
C LEU A 142 17.41 3.52 2.38
N PRO A 143 18.23 2.77 3.14
CA PRO A 143 18.62 3.20 4.48
C PRO A 143 19.33 4.56 4.52
N GLU A 144 20.14 4.88 3.51
CA GLU A 144 20.86 6.15 3.41
C GLU A 144 19.88 7.33 3.24
N ARG A 145 18.93 7.22 2.32
CA ARG A 145 17.90 8.25 2.05
C ARG A 145 17.02 8.55 3.25
N LEU A 146 16.83 7.56 4.12
CA LEU A 146 15.98 7.65 5.30
C LEU A 146 16.76 7.90 6.60
N LYS A 147 18.08 8.08 6.49
CA LYS A 147 18.95 8.31 7.64
C LYS A 147 18.59 9.62 8.33
N GLY A 148 18.48 9.57 9.65
CA GLY A 148 18.20 10.75 10.47
C GLY A 148 16.71 11.12 10.57
N LEU A 149 15.82 10.47 9.81
CA LEU A 149 14.39 10.67 9.97
C LEU A 149 13.88 10.07 11.28
N ASN A 150 12.86 10.72 11.85
CA ASN A 150 12.13 10.20 12.99
C ASN A 150 11.35 8.94 12.59
N LYS A 151 11.66 7.83 13.25
CA LYS A 151 11.04 6.51 13.01
C LYS A 151 9.55 6.48 13.34
N ASP A 152 9.08 7.40 14.18
CA ASP A 152 7.67 7.51 14.55
C ASP A 152 6.92 8.52 13.67
N GLY A 153 7.63 9.20 12.76
CA GLY A 153 7.05 10.15 11.83
C GLY A 153 6.09 9.50 10.84
N ILE A 154 5.00 10.20 10.50
CA ILE A 154 4.08 9.70 9.46
C ILE A 154 4.73 9.77 8.09
N ILE A 155 4.76 8.62 7.43
CA ILE A 155 5.23 8.48 6.06
C ILE A 155 4.11 7.90 5.21
N ILE A 156 3.94 8.43 4.00
CA ILE A 156 2.97 7.98 3.01
C ILE A 156 3.72 7.61 1.74
N CYS A 157 3.72 6.33 1.39
CA CYS A 157 4.21 5.86 0.09
C CYS A 157 3.08 5.89 -0.94
N TYR A 158 3.37 6.36 -2.14
CA TYR A 158 2.44 6.36 -3.28
C TYR A 158 3.15 6.02 -4.59
N CYS A 159 2.38 5.63 -5.60
CA CYS A 159 2.82 5.34 -6.96
C CYS A 159 1.91 6.07 -7.97
N ASN A 160 1.70 5.55 -9.18
CA ASN A 160 0.75 6.09 -10.16
C ASN A 160 -0.72 5.89 -9.76
N GLY A 161 -1.00 4.94 -8.85
CA GLY A 161 -2.35 4.54 -8.44
C GLY A 161 -2.88 3.35 -9.23
N GLY A 162 -4.09 2.89 -8.87
CA GLY A 162 -4.71 1.71 -9.47
C GLY A 162 -4.01 0.41 -9.05
N ASP A 163 -3.59 -0.40 -10.02
CA ASP A 163 -2.92 -1.69 -9.79
C ASP A 163 -1.40 -1.56 -9.55
N CYS A 164 -0.88 -0.35 -9.25
CA CYS A 164 0.54 -0.20 -8.95
C CYS A 164 0.88 -0.67 -7.52
N ASP A 165 1.60 -1.78 -7.44
CA ASP A 165 2.02 -2.37 -6.17
C ASP A 165 3.36 -1.83 -5.62
N MET A 166 4.12 -1.05 -6.40
CA MET A 166 5.45 -0.56 -6.00
C MET A 166 5.44 0.21 -4.67
N SER A 167 4.39 1.00 -4.42
CA SER A 167 4.24 1.72 -3.15
C SER A 167 3.93 0.82 -1.96
N ILE A 168 3.30 -0.34 -2.20
CA ILE A 168 3.02 -1.32 -1.16
C ILE A 168 4.35 -1.92 -0.71
N ASP A 169 5.11 -2.51 -1.64
CA ASP A 169 6.35 -3.20 -1.31
C ASP A 169 7.39 -2.27 -0.70
N LEU A 170 7.56 -1.07 -1.26
CA LEU A 170 8.42 -0.04 -0.68
C LEU A 170 8.03 0.30 0.77
N ALA A 171 6.72 0.45 1.04
CA ALA A 171 6.27 0.77 2.40
C ALA A 171 6.59 -0.35 3.41
N TYR A 172 6.49 -1.62 3.00
CA TYR A 172 6.88 -2.75 3.84
C TYR A 172 8.39 -2.76 4.10
N ASP A 173 9.21 -2.47 3.09
CA ASP A 173 10.66 -2.45 3.27
C ASP A 173 11.10 -1.30 4.17
N ILE A 174 10.46 -0.14 4.06
CA ILE A 174 10.67 0.97 4.99
C ILE A 174 10.22 0.60 6.41
N ALA A 175 9.07 -0.05 6.57
CA ALA A 175 8.59 -0.50 7.87
C ALA A 175 9.57 -1.47 8.56
N LYS A 176 10.17 -2.39 7.81
CA LYS A 176 11.22 -3.31 8.31
C LYS A 176 12.48 -2.59 8.79
N LEU A 177 12.74 -1.37 8.31
CA LEU A 177 13.81 -0.50 8.85
C LEU A 177 13.42 0.19 10.16
N GLY A 178 12.26 -0.15 10.75
CA GLY A 178 11.78 0.33 12.04
C GLY A 178 10.95 1.60 11.97
N PHE A 179 10.44 1.99 10.80
CA PHE A 179 9.49 3.10 10.70
C PHE A 179 8.09 2.62 11.09
N ASN A 180 7.48 3.30 12.06
CA ASN A 180 6.34 2.79 12.81
C ASN A 180 4.99 3.35 12.33
N ALA A 181 4.99 4.43 11.55
CA ALA A 181 3.78 5.10 11.07
C ALA A 181 3.72 5.13 9.54
N MET A 182 3.87 3.95 8.91
CA MET A 182 3.83 3.78 7.47
C MET A 182 2.40 3.68 6.93
N ASN A 183 2.11 4.47 5.90
CA ASN A 183 0.84 4.45 5.19
C ASN A 183 1.08 4.27 3.68
N ILE A 184 0.12 3.64 3.00
CA ILE A 184 0.14 3.41 1.56
C ILE A 184 -1.07 4.12 0.97
N TYR A 185 -0.82 5.12 0.13
CA TYR A 185 -1.87 5.81 -0.60
C TYR A 185 -2.06 5.18 -1.99
N LEU A 186 -3.12 4.36 -2.12
CA LEU A 186 -3.40 3.57 -3.33
C LEU A 186 -3.95 4.39 -4.51
N GLY A 187 -4.47 5.59 -4.25
CA GLY A 187 -4.94 6.49 -5.31
C GLY A 187 -3.81 7.03 -6.17
N GLY A 188 -2.61 7.13 -5.59
CA GLY A 188 -1.40 7.54 -6.29
C GLY A 188 -1.46 8.95 -6.87
N TYR A 189 -0.46 9.23 -7.70
CA TYR A 189 -0.28 10.54 -8.33
C TYR A 189 -1.49 10.95 -9.18
N LYS A 190 -2.08 10.02 -9.92
CA LYS A 190 -3.19 10.31 -10.84
C LYS A 190 -4.43 10.81 -10.12
N GLU A 191 -4.82 10.15 -9.02
CA GLU A 191 -5.98 10.58 -8.23
C GLU A 191 -5.70 11.90 -7.51
N TRP A 192 -4.47 12.09 -7.01
CA TRP A 192 -4.04 13.33 -6.36
C TRP A 192 -4.09 14.54 -7.30
N GLU A 193 -3.54 14.39 -8.51
CA GLU A 193 -3.56 15.42 -9.54
C GLU A 193 -4.98 15.73 -10.00
N ALA A 194 -5.80 14.69 -10.23
CA ALA A 194 -7.21 14.86 -10.62
C ALA A 194 -8.04 15.57 -9.55
N ALA A 195 -7.68 15.43 -8.26
CA ALA A 195 -8.29 16.16 -7.15
C ALA A 195 -7.86 17.63 -7.05
N GLY A 196 -6.93 18.09 -7.90
CA GLY A 196 -6.41 19.46 -7.88
C GLY A 196 -5.53 19.77 -6.66
N TYR A 197 -4.97 18.74 -6.03
CA TYR A 197 -4.08 18.91 -4.88
C TYR A 197 -2.66 19.31 -5.29
N PRO A 198 -1.84 19.85 -4.36
CA PRO A 198 -0.54 20.42 -4.70
C PRO A 198 0.42 19.41 -5.35
N VAL A 199 1.00 19.81 -6.49
CA VAL A 199 2.00 19.05 -7.25
C VAL A 199 3.22 19.92 -7.58
N GLU A 200 4.36 19.28 -7.86
CA GLU A 200 5.62 19.90 -8.30
C GLU A 200 6.18 19.15 -9.51
N LYS A 201 7.10 19.77 -10.24
CA LYS A 201 7.82 19.22 -11.39
C LYS A 201 9.31 19.50 -11.23
#